data_AF-A0A7J8RB14-F1
#
_entry.id   AF-A0A7J8RB14-F1
#
_cell.length_a   1.000
_cell.length_b   1.000
_cell.length_c   1.000
_cell.angle_alpha   90.00
_cell.angle_beta   90.00
_cell.angle_gamma   90.00
#
_symmetry.space_group_name_H-M   'P 1'
#
loop_
_entity.id
_entity.type
_entity.pdbx_description
1 polymer ?
#
loop_
_entity_poly.entity_id
_entity_poly.type
_entity_poly.pdbx_seq_one_letter_code
_entity_poly.pdbx_strand_id
1 'polypeptide(L)' 'MEKVFLDKKSLQELKEIWDQWNDKVRQLFYSNYGDLPYLLDMKIQVDRAY' A
#
# COMPACT_ATOMS: atom_id res chain seq x y z
N MET A 1 -18.06 -6.46 9.00
CA MET A 1 -16.66 -6.21 8.58
C MET A 1 -16.26 -4.87 9.16
N GLU A 2 -15.30 -4.87 10.07
CA GLU A 2 -14.80 -3.66 10.72
C GLU A 2 -13.93 -2.89 9.73
N LYS A 3 -14.28 -1.63 9.43
CA LYS A 3 -13.47 -0.78 8.54
C LYS A 3 -12.31 -0.22 9.34
N VAL A 4 -11.11 -0.73 9.07
CA VAL A 4 -9.87 -0.10 9.56
C VAL A 4 -9.63 1.14 8.71
N PHE A 5 -9.78 2.32 9.31
CA PHE A 5 -9.42 3.58 8.68
C PHE A 5 -7.95 3.85 9.00
N LEU A 6 -7.07 3.65 8.02
CA LEU A 6 -5.70 4.13 8.08
C LEU A 6 -5.70 5.61 7.69
N ASP A 7 -5.08 6.45 8.51
CA ASP A 7 -4.88 7.84 8.14
C ASP A 7 -3.82 7.97 7.02
N LYS A 8 -3.85 9.11 6.34
CA LYS A 8 -2.98 9.37 5.19
C LYS A 8 -1.49 9.30 5.53
N LYS A 9 -1.11 9.67 6.76
CA LYS A 9 0.29 9.65 7.19
C LYS A 9 0.76 8.21 7.36
N SER A 10 -0.02 7.36 8.04
CA SER A 10 0.30 5.94 8.16
C SER A 10 0.35 5.22 6.82
N LEU A 11 -0.53 5.56 5.87
CA LEU A 11 -0.45 5.01 4.50
C LEU A 11 0.83 5.44 3.77
N GLN A 12 1.28 6.68 3.98
CA GLN A 12 2.49 7.19 3.36
C GLN A 12 3.75 6.53 3.96
N GLU A 13 3.81 6.36 5.27
CA GLU A 13 4.89 5.63 5.96
C GLU A 13 4.95 4.16 5.48
N LEU A 14 3.79 3.50 5.33
CA LEU A 14 3.71 2.15 4.78
C LEU A 14 4.23 2.08 3.34
N LYS A 15 3.91 3.08 2.51
CA LYS A 15 4.40 3.16 1.14
C LYS A 15 5.92 3.36 1.08
N GLU A 16 6.48 4.18 1.95
CA GLU A 16 7.94 4.37 2.04
C GLU A 16 8.67 3.08 2.43
N ILE A 17 8.12 2.34 3.40
CA ILE A 17 8.65 1.01 3.77
C ILE A 17 8.53 0.04 2.59
N TRP A 18 7.38 0.03 1.92
CA TRP A 18 7.13 -0.82 0.75
C TRP A 18 8.09 -0.53 -0.41
N ASP A 19 8.42 0.74 -0.67
CA ASP A 19 9.36 1.15 -1.73
C ASP A 19 10.81 0.78 -1.43
N GLN A 20 11.16 0.57 -0.15
CA GLN A 20 12.48 0.06 0.24
C GLN A 20 12.60 -1.46 0.08
N TRP A 21 11.50 -2.19 -0.08
CA TRP A 21 11.54 -3.63 -0.21
C TRP A 21 12.00 -4.06 -1.60
N ASN A 22 12.86 -5.08 -1.63
CA ASN A 22 13.29 -5.68 -2.88
C ASN A 22 12.18 -6.50 -3.55
N ASP A 23 12.33 -6.74 -4.85
CA ASP A 23 11.33 -7.43 -5.66
C ASP A 23 10.98 -8.84 -5.16
N LYS A 24 11.92 -9.56 -4.55
CA LYS A 24 11.64 -10.91 -4.01
C LYS A 24 10.71 -10.85 -2.80
N VAL A 25 10.93 -9.87 -1.92
CA VAL A 25 10.05 -9.66 -0.75
C VAL A 25 8.67 -9.19 -1.22
N ARG A 26 8.62 -8.29 -2.20
CA ARG A 26 7.35 -7.85 -2.81
C ARG A 26 6.59 -9.02 -3.45
N GLN A 27 7.27 -9.89 -4.21
CA GLN A 27 6.67 -11.08 -4.81
C GLN A 27 6.11 -12.06 -3.78
N LEU A 28 6.80 -12.28 -2.65
CA LEU A 28 6.28 -13.10 -1.55
C LEU A 28 5.01 -12.49 -0.96
N PHE A 29 4.95 -11.17 -0.80
CA PHE A 29 3.74 -10.49 -0.33
C PHE A 29 2.57 -10.62 -1.30
N TYR A 30 2.81 -10.44 -2.60
CA TYR A 30 1.80 -10.68 -3.65
C TYR A 30 1.29 -12.12 -3.62
N SER A 31 2.18 -13.11 -3.43
CA SER A 31 1.78 -14.51 -3.33
C SER A 31 0.94 -14.83 -2.09
N ASN A 32 1.20 -14.15 -0.97
CA ASN A 32 0.58 -14.46 0.32
C ASN A 32 -0.71 -13.67 0.59
N TYR A 33 -0.80 -12.44 0.08
CA TYR A 33 -1.90 -11.51 0.35
C TYR A 33 -2.69 -11.11 -0.91
N GLY A 34 -2.36 -11.70 -2.07
CA GLY A 34 -3.04 -11.46 -3.33
C GLY A 34 -2.92 -10.00 -3.77
N ASP A 35 -4.06 -9.33 -3.91
CA ASP A 35 -4.13 -7.94 -4.38
C ASP A 35 -3.92 -6.90 -3.28
N LEU A 36 -3.74 -7.30 -2.01
CA LEU A 36 -3.48 -6.34 -0.94
C LEU A 36 -2.28 -5.41 -1.21
N PRO A 37 -1.13 -5.90 -1.75
CA PRO A 37 0.00 -5.03 -2.04
C PRO A 37 -0.26 -4.08 -3.21
N TYR A 38 -1.28 -4.33 -4.04
CA TYR A 38 -1.73 -3.40 -5.07
C TYR A 38 -2.21 -2.07 -4.47
N LEU A 39 -2.74 -2.08 -3.24
CA LEU A 39 -3.13 -0.85 -2.53
C LEU A 39 -1.92 0.04 -2.21
N LEU A 40 -0.74 -0.56 -1.98
CA LEU A 40 0.51 0.15 -1.69
C LEU A 40 1.17 0.67 -2.98
N ASP A 41 1.05 -0.08 -4.07
CA ASP A 41 1.56 0.31 -5.40
C ASP A 41 0.68 1.32 -6.11
N MET A 42 -0.63 1.35 -5.83
CA MET A 42 -1.49 2.43 -6.29
C MET A 42 -0.91 3.75 -5.77
N LYS A 43 -0.57 4.65 -6.70
CA LYS A 43 -0.49 6.07 -6.35
C LYS A 43 -1.87 6.40 -5.82
N ILE A 44 -1.99 6.67 -4.52
CA ILE A 44 -3.13 7.39 -3.98
C ILE A 44 -3.05 8.77 -4.62
N GLN A 45 -3.56 8.88 -5.85
CA GLN A 45 -3.92 10.15 -6.44
C GLN A 45 -5.04 10.63 -5.53
N VAL A 46 -4.68 11.44 -4.55
CA VAL A 46 -5.63 12.37 -3.97
C VAL A 46 -6.05 13.21 -5.15
N ASP A 47 -7.17 12.85 -5.76
CA ASP A 47 -7.79 13.63 -6.80
C ASP A 47 -8.08 14.98 -6.15
N ARG A 48 -7.21 15.95 -6.42
CA ARG A 48 -7.38 17.32 -5.94
C ARG A 48 -8.32 17.98 -6.94
N ALA A 49 -9.57 17.54 -6.93
CA ALA A 49 -10.67 18.18 -7.60
C ALA A 49 -11.92 17.87 -6.78
N TYR A 50 -12.28 18.81 -5.90
CA TYR A 50 -13.62 19.33 -5.57
C TYR A 50 -13.53 20.11 -4.25
#